data_AF-A0A496P3Y4-F1
#
_entry.id   AF-A0A496P3Y4-F1
#
_cell.length_a   1.000
_cell.length_b   1.000
_cell.length_c   1.000
_cell.angle_alpha   90.00
_cell.angle_beta   90.00
_cell.angle_gamma   90.00
#
_symmetry.space_group_name_H-M   'P 1'
#
loop_
_entity.id
_entity.type
_entity.pdbx_description
1 polymer ?
#
loop_
_entity_poly.entity_id
_entity_poly.type
_entity_poly.pdbx_seq_one_letter_code
_entity_poly.pdbx_strand_id
1 'polypeptide(L)' 'MNTIYIDFSEIGDMEDFYAQLKEKIELPEYFGDNLDALYDCISGDLEMPLHIEFVNMTVEQLE' A
#
# COMPACT_ATOMS: atom_id res chain seq x y z
N MET A 1 -9.14 2.31 -14.24
CA MET A 1 -7.88 2.88 -13.73
C MET A 1 -8.14 3.22 -12.28
N ASN A 2 -7.54 2.45 -11.39
CA ASN A 2 -7.75 2.62 -9.96
C ASN A 2 -6.67 3.56 -9.43
N THR A 3 -7.09 4.62 -8.75
CA THR A 3 -6.19 5.55 -8.07
C THR A 3 -6.43 5.41 -6.58
N ILE A 4 -5.37 5.13 -5.84
CA ILE A 4 -5.41 5.06 -4.39
C ILE A 4 -4.41 6.05 -3.80
N TYR A 5 -4.78 6.62 -2.67
CA TYR A 5 -3.94 7.54 -1.91
C TYR A 5 -3.56 6.85 -0.61
N ILE A 6 -2.28 6.77 -0.28
CA ILE A 6 -1.80 6.33 1.03
C ILE A 6 -1.48 7.56 1.85
N ASP A 7 -2.20 7.78 2.94
CA ASP A 7 -2.07 8.97 3.78
C ASP A 7 -1.10 8.69 4.91
N PHE A 8 0.10 9.27 4.80
CA PHE A 8 1.18 9.08 5.76
C PHE A 8 0.99 9.86 7.06
N SER A 9 -0.04 10.72 7.16
CA SER A 9 -0.39 11.35 8.45
C SER A 9 -1.00 10.36 9.46
N GLU A 10 -1.46 9.19 8.98
CA GLU A 10 -2.06 8.13 9.78
C GLU A 10 -1.16 6.88 9.90
N ILE A 11 0.10 6.94 9.44
CA ILE A 11 1.01 5.80 9.38
C ILE A 11 2.20 6.05 10.31
N GLY A 12 2.28 5.27 11.39
CA GLY A 12 3.42 5.25 12.31
C GLY A 12 4.44 4.14 12.00
N ASP A 13 3.97 3.02 11.42
CA ASP A 13 4.82 1.89 11.05
C ASP A 13 4.30 1.11 9.82
N MET A 14 4.96 -0.01 9.50
CA MET A 14 4.58 -0.84 8.36
C MET A 14 3.24 -1.56 8.55
N GLU A 15 2.83 -1.86 9.78
CA GLU A 15 1.54 -2.49 10.07
C GLU A 15 0.41 -1.53 9.70
N ASP A 16 0.54 -0.25 10.07
CA ASP A 16 -0.39 0.81 9.68
C ASP A 16 -0.47 0.95 8.15
N PHE A 17 0.67 0.90 7.46
CA PHE A 17 0.72 0.95 6.00
C PHE A 17 -0.07 -0.20 5.35
N TYR A 18 0.15 -1.44 5.79
CA TYR A 18 -0.56 -2.59 5.21
C TYR A 18 -2.05 -2.59 5.57
N ALA A 19 -2.42 -2.13 6.76
CA ALA A 19 -3.82 -1.95 7.14
C ALA A 19 -4.51 -0.97 6.18
N GLN A 20 -3.92 0.22 5.97
CA GLN A 20 -4.47 1.23 5.07
C GLN A 20 -4.51 0.75 3.61
N LEU A 21 -3.52 -0.06 3.19
CA LEU A 21 -3.48 -0.66 1.85
C LEU A 21 -4.62 -1.66 1.64
N LYS A 22 -4.85 -2.57 2.61
CA LYS A 22 -5.94 -3.57 2.57
C LYS A 22 -7.33 -2.95 2.56
N GLU A 23 -7.49 -1.77 3.15
CA GLU A 23 -8.75 -1.04 3.09
C GLU A 23 -9.03 -0.43 1.70
N LYS A 24 -7.96 -0.12 0.95
CA LYS A 24 -8.04 0.62 -0.32
C LYS A 24 -7.94 -0.27 -1.55
N ILE A 25 -7.38 -1.47 -1.40
CA ILE A 25 -7.23 -2.47 -2.47
C ILE A 25 -7.73 -3.82 -1.98
N GLU A 26 -8.51 -4.51 -2.81
CA GLU A 26 -8.79 -5.93 -2.61
C GLU A 26 -7.52 -6.75 -2.82
N LEU A 27 -6.83 -7.08 -1.72
CA LEU A 27 -5.66 -7.95 -1.72
C LEU A 27 -6.08 -9.43 -1.58
N PRO A 28 -5.27 -10.37 -2.10
CA PRO A 28 -5.55 -11.81 -1.96
C PRO A 28 -5.61 -12.26 -0.49
N GLU A 29 -6.39 -13.30 -0.20
CA GLU A 29 -6.51 -13.87 1.16
C GLU A 29 -5.17 -14.33 1.76
N TYR A 30 -4.19 -14.61 0.91
CA TYR A 30 -2.84 -15.05 1.29
C TYR A 30 -1.83 -13.90 1.44
N PHE A 31 -2.26 -12.63 1.40
CA PHE A 31 -1.37 -11.49 1.55
C PHE A 31 -0.63 -11.52 2.89
N GLY A 32 0.71 -11.57 2.83
CA GLY A 32 1.57 -11.89 3.97
C GLY A 32 2.08 -10.70 4.81
N ASP A 33 1.52 -9.50 4.65
CA ASP A 33 1.89 -8.28 5.42
C ASP A 33 3.40 -7.98 5.39
N ASN A 34 4.00 -8.11 4.21
CA ASN A 34 5.41 -7.83 3.98
C ASN A 34 5.66 -7.35 2.54
N LEU A 35 6.87 -6.86 2.29
CA LEU A 35 7.24 -6.28 1.00
C LEU A 35 7.28 -7.31 -0.13
N ASP A 36 7.65 -8.57 0.17
CA ASP A 36 7.67 -9.65 -0.83
C ASP A 36 6.23 -9.97 -1.28
N ALA A 37 5.29 -10.07 -0.33
CA ALA A 37 3.87 -10.27 -0.64
C ALA A 37 3.27 -9.09 -1.43
N LEU A 38 3.68 -7.86 -1.10
CA LEU A 38 3.28 -6.67 -1.85
C LEU A 38 3.81 -6.70 -3.29
N TYR A 39 5.09 -7.06 -3.48
CA TYR A 39 5.69 -7.21 -4.79
C TYR A 39 4.96 -8.27 -5.62
N ASP A 40 4.70 -9.44 -5.04
CA ASP A 40 3.96 -10.52 -5.69
C ASP A 40 2.60 -10.02 -6.19
N CYS A 41 1.83 -9.37 -5.32
CA CYS A 41 0.50 -8.86 -5.68
C CYS A 41 0.54 -7.80 -6.77
N ILE A 42 1.44 -6.81 -6.68
CA ILE A 42 1.57 -5.75 -7.70
C ILE A 42 2.01 -6.34 -9.04
N SER A 43 2.80 -7.41 -9.03
CA SER A 43 3.36 -8.01 -10.25
C SER A 43 2.44 -9.01 -10.94
N GLY A 44 1.49 -9.62 -10.21
CA GLY A 44 0.71 -10.75 -10.71
C GLY A 44 -0.79 -10.71 -10.44
N ASP A 45 -1.24 -10.08 -9.35
CA ASP A 45 -2.63 -10.23 -8.86
C ASP A 45 -3.47 -8.96 -9.04
N LEU A 46 -2.87 -7.78 -8.99
CA LEU A 46 -3.61 -6.51 -9.02
C LEU A 46 -4.05 -6.12 -10.44
N GLU A 47 -5.26 -5.56 -10.54
CA GLU A 47 -5.81 -5.04 -11.79
C GLU A 47 -5.07 -3.76 -12.24
N MET A 48 -4.66 -3.73 -13.51
CA MET A 48 -3.95 -2.62 -14.13
C MET A 48 -4.84 -1.85 -15.11
N PRO A 49 -4.67 -0.51 -15.27
CA PRO A 49 -3.66 0.33 -14.63
C PRO A 49 -4.03 0.73 -13.19
N LEU A 50 -3.02 0.68 -12.33
CA LEU A 50 -3.07 1.12 -10.93
C LEU A 50 -2.15 2.33 -10.71
N HIS A 51 -2.67 3.36 -10.06
CA HIS A 51 -1.92 4.52 -9.60
C HIS A 51 -1.93 4.57 -8.08
N ILE A 52 -0.77 4.57 -7.46
CA ILE A 52 -0.60 4.70 -6.01
C ILE A 52 0.13 6.02 -5.76
N GLU A 53 -0.48 6.88 -4.94
CA GLU A 53 0.10 8.17 -4.55
C GLU A 53 0.27 8.22 -3.03
N PHE A 54 1.47 8.57 -2.57
CA PHE A 54 1.74 8.80 -1.15
C PHE A 54 1.52 10.28 -0.85
N VAL A 55 0.59 10.57 0.06
CA VAL A 55 0.19 11.93 0.43
C VAL A 55 0.48 12.20 1.89
N ASN A 56 0.68 13.48 2.23
CA ASN A 56 0.95 13.94 3.60
C ASN A 56 2.18 13.29 4.27
N MET A 57 3.12 12.76 3.48
CA MET A 57 4.38 12.22 3.97
C MET A 57 5.31 13.37 4.37
N THR A 58 5.86 13.29 5.58
CA THR A 58 6.86 14.25 6.06
C THR A 58 8.28 13.81 5.67
N VAL A 59 9.23 14.73 5.75
CA VAL A 59 10.64 14.43 5.44
C VAL A 59 11.21 13.42 6.43
N GLU A 60 10.79 13.49 7.69
CA GLU A 60 11.23 12.59 8.76
C GLU A 60 10.81 11.14 8.53
N GLN A 61 9.79 10.89 7.71
CA GLN A 61 9.33 9.53 7.34
C GLN A 61 10.11 8.93 6.16
N LEU A 62 11.06 9.67 5.56
CA LEU A 62 11.93 9.19 4.49
C LEU A 62 13.24 8.58 5.00
N GLU A 63 13.59 8.80 6.27
CA GLU A 63 14.81 8.31 6.92
C GLU A 63 14.62 6.94 7.57
#